data_AF-A0A920PTB6-F1
#
_entry.id   AF-A0A920PTB6-F1
#
_cell.length_a   1.000
_cell.length_b   1.000
_cell.length_c   1.000
_cell.angle_alpha   90.00
_cell.angle_beta   90.00
_cell.angle_gamma   90.00
#
_symmetry.space_group_name_H-M   'P 1'
#
loop_
_entity.id
_entity.type
_entity.pdbx_description
1 polymer ?
#
loop_
_entity_poly.entity_id
_entity_poly.type
_entity_poly.pdbx_seq_one_letter_code
_entity_poly.pdbx_strand_id
1 'polypeptide(L)'
;MANAYKNETDASVWSDLASNLRDIEQLIAEEPVHSAYQRFARELFSPAPGKIGWEPKADEGHLDALLRSTVLSQAGSYNDPDVTAEATDRFKKYREDRETLTPDLRGMVFGLSQHSPEERTFTTRFGTLIAKPTWQRRRSGFYCL
;
A
#
# COMPACT_ATOMS: atom_id res chain seq x y z
N MET A 1 13.92 -16.80 -9.55
CA MET A 1 12.56 -17.35 -9.40
C MET A 1 11.51 -16.25 -9.29
N ALA A 2 11.68 -15.23 -8.42
CA ALA A 2 10.71 -14.14 -8.27
C ALA A 2 10.33 -13.39 -9.57
N ASN A 3 11.25 -13.27 -10.53
CA ASN A 3 11.01 -12.59 -11.80
C ASN A 3 9.89 -13.22 -12.65
N ALA A 4 9.52 -14.48 -12.40
CA ALA A 4 8.41 -15.17 -13.07
C ALA A 4 7.04 -14.59 -12.68
N TYR A 5 6.91 -13.97 -11.50
CA TYR A 5 5.65 -13.40 -11.01
C TYR A 5 5.30 -12.05 -11.67
N LYS A 6 6.20 -11.46 -12.47
CA LYS A 6 5.92 -10.19 -13.19
C LYS A 6 4.70 -10.26 -14.12
N ASN A 7 4.28 -11.47 -14.50
CA ASN A 7 3.11 -11.73 -15.33
C ASN A 7 1.97 -12.46 -14.58
N GLU A 8 2.08 -12.61 -13.26
CA GLU A 8 1.05 -13.27 -12.46
C GLU A 8 -0.22 -12.42 -12.39
N THR A 9 -1.37 -13.08 -12.44
CA THR A 9 -2.71 -12.47 -12.39
C THR A 9 -3.53 -12.96 -11.20
N ASP A 10 -3.01 -13.88 -10.40
CA ASP A 10 -3.69 -14.39 -9.22
C ASP A 10 -3.42 -13.52 -7.97
N ALA A 11 -4.49 -13.01 -7.36
CA ALA A 11 -4.44 -12.16 -6.18
C ALA A 11 -3.83 -12.85 -4.95
N SER A 12 -4.07 -14.16 -4.78
CA SER A 12 -3.52 -14.94 -3.67
C SER A 12 -2.02 -15.13 -3.82
N VAL A 13 -1.54 -15.41 -5.02
CA VAL A 13 -0.11 -15.53 -5.31
C VAL A 13 0.63 -14.22 -5.05
N TRP A 14 0.07 -13.09 -5.49
CA TRP A 14 0.64 -11.77 -5.21
C TRP A 14 0.62 -11.42 -3.71
N SER A 15 -0.43 -11.82 -2.99
CA SER A 15 -0.55 -11.57 -1.55
C SER A 15 0.44 -12.42 -0.75
N ASP A 16 0.62 -13.69 -1.11
CA ASP A 16 1.60 -14.59 -0.49
C ASP A 16 3.02 -14.11 -0.77
N LEU A 17 3.32 -13.71 -2.01
CA LEU A 17 4.60 -13.13 -2.39
C LEU A 17 4.89 -11.85 -1.60
N ALA A 18 3.91 -10.95 -1.51
CA ALA A 18 4.00 -9.71 -0.74
C ALA A 18 4.28 -9.98 0.74
N SER A 19 3.59 -10.93 1.36
CA SER A 19 3.81 -11.28 2.76
C SER A 19 5.22 -11.82 2.99
N ASN A 20 5.65 -12.80 2.19
CA ASN A 20 6.98 -13.39 2.32
C ASN A 20 8.10 -12.35 2.13
N LEU A 21 7.94 -11.45 1.16
CA LEU A 21 8.93 -10.39 0.94
C LEU A 21 9.00 -9.42 2.12
N ARG A 22 7.87 -9.09 2.72
CA ARG A 22 7.83 -8.22 3.90
C ARG A 22 8.46 -8.88 5.12
N ASP A 23 8.26 -10.18 5.30
CA ASP A 23 8.85 -10.92 6.42
C ASP A 23 10.38 -10.98 6.30
N ILE A 24 10.90 -11.19 5.08
CA ILE A 24 12.35 -11.10 4.82
C ILE A 24 12.86 -9.68 5.06
N GLU A 25 12.15 -8.66 4.57
CA GLU A 25 12.55 -7.26 4.73
C GLU A 25 12.72 -6.88 6.20
N GLN A 26 11.80 -7.32 7.07
CA GLN A 26 11.88 -7.06 8.50
C GLN A 26 13.15 -7.64 9.13
N LEU A 27 13.60 -8.82 8.67
CA LEU A 27 14.80 -9.48 9.19
C LEU A 27 16.10 -8.78 8.76
N ILE A 28 16.08 -8.08 7.61
CA ILE A 28 17.26 -7.43 7.04
C ILE A 28 17.22 -5.90 7.16
N ALA A 29 16.29 -5.34 7.92
CA ALA A 29 16.01 -3.90 7.94
C ALA A 29 17.23 -3.03 8.35
N GLU A 30 18.10 -3.56 9.20
CA GLU A 30 19.33 -2.88 9.66
C GLU A 30 20.58 -3.34 8.90
N GLU A 31 20.42 -4.26 7.95
CA GLU A 31 21.54 -4.83 7.19
C GLU A 31 21.89 -3.96 5.97
N PRO A 32 23.16 -3.91 5.55
CA PRO A 32 23.59 -3.14 4.37
C PRO A 32 22.86 -3.53 3.08
N VAL A 33 22.34 -4.76 2.99
CA VAL A 33 21.61 -5.29 1.84
C VAL A 33 20.19 -4.71 1.69
N HIS A 34 19.64 -4.08 2.73
CA HIS A 34 18.26 -3.59 2.74
C HIS A 34 17.91 -2.69 1.54
N SER A 35 18.80 -1.75 1.20
CA SER A 35 18.59 -0.85 0.07
C SER A 35 18.53 -1.58 -1.28
N ALA A 36 19.36 -2.60 -1.48
CA ALA A 36 19.34 -3.44 -2.68
C ALA A 36 18.07 -4.31 -2.72
N TYR A 37 17.62 -4.79 -1.57
CA TYR A 37 16.39 -5.54 -1.43
C TYR A 37 15.15 -4.70 -1.79
N GLN A 38 15.07 -3.46 -1.30
CA GLN A 38 13.97 -2.54 -1.64
C GLN A 38 13.94 -2.24 -3.14
N ARG A 39 15.11 -2.07 -3.78
CA ARG A 39 15.18 -1.89 -5.24
C ARG A 39 14.65 -3.12 -5.98
N PHE A 40 15.08 -4.30 -5.56
CA PHE A 40 14.60 -5.56 -6.14
C PHE A 40 13.07 -5.71 -6.01
N ALA A 41 12.53 -5.43 -4.82
CA ALA A 41 11.09 -5.51 -4.59
C ALA A 41 10.33 -4.48 -5.45
N ARG A 42 10.82 -3.24 -5.56
CA ARG A 42 10.27 -2.24 -6.48
C ARG A 42 10.21 -2.78 -7.90
N GLU A 43 11.34 -3.24 -8.46
CA GLU A 43 11.41 -3.76 -9.84
C GLU A 43 10.49 -4.96 -10.09
N LEU A 44 10.14 -5.72 -9.04
CA LEU A 44 9.21 -6.83 -9.11
C LEU A 44 7.75 -6.37 -9.20
N PHE A 45 7.36 -5.35 -8.41
CA PHE A 45 5.98 -4.85 -8.36
C PHE A 45 5.67 -3.78 -9.42
N SER A 46 6.64 -2.96 -9.86
CA SER A 46 6.43 -1.86 -10.83
C SER A 46 5.62 -2.21 -12.09
N PRO A 47 5.76 -3.41 -12.70
CA PRO A 47 4.98 -3.74 -13.91
C PRO A 47 3.49 -3.94 -13.66
N ALA A 48 3.08 -4.32 -12.44
CA ALA A 48 1.72 -4.77 -12.16
C ALA A 48 0.69 -3.62 -12.16
N PRO A 49 0.95 -2.44 -11.54
CA PRO A 49 0.09 -1.26 -11.62
C PRO A 49 -0.32 -0.87 -13.04
N GLY A 50 0.63 -0.88 -13.99
CA GLY A 50 0.36 -0.53 -15.39
C GLY A 50 -0.57 -1.51 -16.12
N LYS A 51 -0.63 -2.77 -15.68
CA LYS A 51 -1.49 -3.80 -16.27
C LYS A 51 -2.90 -3.77 -15.70
N ILE A 52 -3.00 -3.63 -14.38
CA ILE A 52 -4.29 -3.69 -13.68
C ILE A 52 -5.03 -2.36 -13.71
N GLY A 53 -4.30 -1.25 -13.70
CA GLY A 53 -4.84 0.11 -13.66
C GLY A 53 -5.31 0.52 -12.26
N TRP A 54 -5.83 1.74 -12.16
CA TRP A 54 -6.32 2.33 -10.91
C TRP A 54 -7.83 2.21 -10.73
N GLU A 55 -8.57 2.20 -11.84
CA GLU A 55 -10.03 2.26 -11.83
C GLU A 55 -10.64 0.86 -11.97
N PRO A 56 -11.81 0.62 -11.33
CA PRO A 56 -12.59 -0.58 -11.54
C PRO A 56 -12.97 -0.79 -13.01
N LYS A 57 -12.86 -2.02 -13.50
CA LYS A 57 -13.39 -2.40 -14.83
C LYS A 57 -14.83 -2.93 -14.68
N ALA A 58 -15.67 -2.73 -15.68
CA ALA A 58 -17.10 -3.08 -15.63
C ALA A 58 -17.35 -4.59 -15.37
N ASP A 59 -16.39 -5.41 -15.77
CA ASP A 59 -16.40 -6.86 -15.74
C ASP A 59 -15.36 -7.43 -14.76
N GLU A 60 -14.87 -6.61 -13.82
CA GLU A 60 -13.93 -7.07 -12.79
C GLU A 60 -14.62 -7.85 -11.67
N GLY A 61 -13.98 -8.96 -11.26
CA GLY A 61 -14.38 -9.73 -10.10
C GLY A 61 -13.75 -9.21 -8.81
N HIS A 62 -14.22 -9.72 -7.67
CA HIS A 62 -13.65 -9.40 -6.35
C HIS A 62 -12.13 -9.64 -6.27
N LEU A 63 -11.64 -10.70 -6.93
CA LEU A 63 -10.20 -11.03 -6.95
C LEU A 63 -9.39 -10.01 -7.75
N ASP A 64 -9.93 -9.43 -8.81
CA ASP A 64 -9.26 -8.36 -9.57
C ASP A 64 -9.15 -7.09 -8.73
N ALA A 65 -10.22 -6.73 -8.02
CA ALA A 65 -10.22 -5.61 -7.07
C ALA A 65 -9.15 -5.79 -5.98
N LEU A 66 -9.07 -7.01 -5.42
CA LEU A 66 -8.09 -7.36 -4.41
C LEU A 66 -6.67 -7.31 -4.96
N LEU A 67 -6.43 -7.89 -6.15
CA LEU A 67 -5.15 -7.83 -6.81
C LEU A 67 -4.70 -6.39 -7.03
N ARG A 68 -5.60 -5.51 -7.51
CA ARG A 68 -5.32 -4.09 -7.71
C ARG A 68 -4.85 -3.43 -6.42
N SER A 69 -5.59 -3.68 -5.33
CA SER A 69 -5.25 -3.14 -4.02
C SER A 69 -3.88 -3.60 -3.53
N THR A 70 -3.59 -4.89 -3.67
CA THR A 70 -2.31 -5.48 -3.27
C THR A 70 -1.15 -4.90 -4.08
N VAL A 71 -1.22 -4.91 -5.40
CA VAL A 71 -0.06 -4.49 -6.22
C VAL A 71 0.21 -3.00 -6.15
N LEU A 72 -0.84 -2.15 -6.09
CA LEU A 72 -0.68 -0.71 -5.93
C LEU A 72 -0.09 -0.36 -4.56
N SER A 73 -0.57 -1.00 -3.49
CA SER A 73 -0.06 -0.77 -2.14
C SER A 73 1.41 -1.19 -2.02
N GLN A 74 1.79 -2.34 -2.59
CA GLN A 74 3.18 -2.83 -2.54
C GLN A 74 4.12 -2.01 -3.41
N ALA A 75 3.73 -1.65 -4.63
CA ALA A 75 4.54 -0.77 -5.47
C ALA A 75 4.77 0.58 -4.79
N GLY A 76 3.71 1.14 -4.19
CA GLY A 76 3.78 2.38 -3.45
C GLY A 76 4.63 2.29 -2.17
N SER A 77 4.58 1.20 -1.40
CA SER A 77 5.42 1.01 -0.21
C SER A 77 6.92 0.94 -0.54
N TYR A 78 7.26 0.44 -1.74
CA TYR A 78 8.63 0.44 -2.25
C TYR A 78 9.02 1.72 -2.97
N ASN A 79 8.22 2.80 -2.85
CA ASN A 79 8.45 4.11 -3.48
C ASN A 79 8.57 4.03 -5.00
N ASP A 80 7.67 3.28 -5.65
CA ASP A 80 7.54 3.35 -7.11
C ASP A 80 7.16 4.80 -7.53
N PRO A 81 7.96 5.44 -8.41
CA PRO A 81 7.78 6.85 -8.73
C PRO A 81 6.49 7.13 -9.49
N ASP A 82 6.04 6.20 -10.35
CA ASP A 82 4.83 6.38 -11.14
C ASP A 82 3.61 6.22 -10.24
N VAL A 83 3.60 5.20 -9.38
CA VAL A 83 2.51 4.97 -8.44
C VAL A 83 2.37 6.11 -7.43
N THR A 84 3.49 6.61 -6.90
CA THR A 84 3.46 7.73 -5.94
C THR A 84 3.03 9.04 -6.59
N ALA A 85 3.49 9.34 -7.81
CA ALA A 85 3.05 10.52 -8.55
C ALA A 85 1.54 10.49 -8.85
N GLU A 86 1.05 9.34 -9.29
CA GLU A 86 -0.36 9.09 -9.66
C GLU A 86 -1.29 9.12 -8.43
N ALA A 87 -0.81 8.65 -7.26
CA ALA A 87 -1.48 8.82 -5.98
C ALA A 87 -1.54 10.29 -5.55
N THR A 88 -0.45 11.03 -5.65
CA THR A 88 -0.40 12.46 -5.32
C THR A 88 -1.32 13.28 -6.23
N ASP A 89 -1.37 12.99 -7.52
CA ASP A 89 -2.28 13.67 -8.45
C ASP A 89 -3.76 13.41 -8.11
N ARG A 90 -4.13 12.15 -7.86
CA ARG A 90 -5.48 11.79 -7.37
C ARG A 90 -5.84 12.48 -6.08
N PHE A 91 -4.90 12.56 -5.14
CA PHE A 91 -5.13 13.22 -3.88
C PHE A 91 -5.38 14.72 -4.06
N LYS A 92 -4.64 15.39 -4.95
CA LYS A 92 -4.86 16.80 -5.30
C LYS A 92 -6.25 17.01 -5.89
N LYS A 93 -6.65 16.20 -6.88
CA LYS A 93 -8.01 16.23 -7.46
C LYS A 93 -9.11 16.00 -6.42
N TYR A 94 -8.91 15.04 -5.51
CA TYR A 94 -9.83 14.78 -4.41
C TYR A 94 -10.06 15.99 -3.49
N ARG A 95 -9.04 16.84 -3.31
CA ARG A 95 -9.18 18.05 -2.49
C ARG A 95 -10.03 19.11 -3.15
N GLU A 96 -10.00 19.19 -4.48
CA GLU A 96 -10.81 20.10 -5.28
C GLU A 96 -12.25 19.60 -5.37
N ASP A 97 -12.42 18.30 -5.64
CA ASP A 97 -13.70 17.64 -5.73
C ASP A 97 -13.65 16.24 -5.10
N ARG A 98 -14.49 16.05 -4.07
CA ARG A 98 -14.56 14.81 -3.28
C ARG A 98 -15.11 13.62 -4.06
N GLU A 99 -15.80 13.86 -5.17
CA GLU A 99 -16.39 12.84 -6.03
C GLU A 99 -15.36 12.23 -6.99
N THR A 100 -14.22 12.89 -7.20
CA THR A 100 -13.13 12.40 -8.09
C THR A 100 -12.43 11.13 -7.59
N LEU A 101 -12.64 10.75 -6.33
CA LEU A 101 -12.05 9.55 -5.75
C LEU A 101 -13.09 8.71 -5.03
N THR A 102 -13.25 7.48 -5.51
CA THR A 102 -14.17 6.49 -4.95
C THR A 102 -13.77 6.13 -3.52
N PRO A 103 -14.73 5.83 -2.61
CA PRO A 103 -14.43 5.57 -1.20
C PRO A 103 -13.41 4.46 -0.94
N ASP A 104 -13.36 3.44 -1.79
CA ASP A 104 -12.47 2.28 -1.74
C ASP A 104 -11.00 2.65 -2.04
N LEU A 105 -10.75 3.61 -2.93
CA LEU A 105 -9.39 4.04 -3.30
C LEU A 105 -8.79 5.07 -2.34
N ARG A 106 -9.62 5.76 -1.54
CA ARG A 106 -9.19 6.84 -0.63
C ARG A 106 -8.10 6.39 0.34
N GLY A 107 -8.30 5.26 1.00
CA GLY A 107 -7.35 4.76 2.01
C GLY A 107 -5.95 4.53 1.42
N MET A 108 -5.91 3.92 0.23
CA MET A 108 -4.66 3.67 -0.50
C MET A 108 -4.02 4.96 -0.99
N VAL A 109 -4.77 5.81 -1.68
CA VAL A 109 -4.26 7.09 -2.22
C VAL A 109 -3.69 7.96 -1.11
N PHE A 110 -4.39 8.08 0.03
CA PHE A 110 -3.93 8.87 1.17
C PHE A 110 -2.70 8.25 1.87
N GLY A 111 -2.55 6.93 1.79
CA GLY A 111 -1.38 6.22 2.30
C GLY A 111 -0.14 6.47 1.44
N LEU A 112 -0.31 6.45 0.12
CA LEU A 112 0.79 6.55 -0.84
C LEU A 112 1.25 7.98 -1.08
N SER A 113 0.34 8.95 -0.96
CA SER A 113 0.64 10.37 -1.18
C SER A 113 1.46 11.03 -0.06
N GLN A 114 1.70 10.31 1.06
CA GLN A 114 2.46 10.77 2.24
C GLN A 114 3.94 11.09 1.98
N HIS A 115 4.45 10.70 0.81
CA HIS A 115 5.82 10.96 0.40
C HIS A 115 6.02 12.42 -0.08
N SER A 116 4.95 13.21 -0.23
CA SER A 116 5.06 14.64 -0.52
C SER A 116 5.16 15.49 0.77
N PRO A 117 6.09 16.47 0.85
CA PRO A 117 6.30 17.30 2.04
C PRO A 117 5.04 18.02 2.56
N GLU A 118 4.18 18.48 1.66
CA GLU A 118 2.93 19.18 1.98
C GLU A 118 1.82 18.26 2.54
N GLU A 119 1.97 16.94 2.40
CA GLU A 119 0.92 15.95 2.67
C GLU A 119 1.03 15.23 4.01
N ARG A 120 2.22 15.24 4.66
CA ARG A 120 2.41 14.74 6.04
C ARG A 120 1.42 15.35 7.04
N THR A 121 0.99 16.59 6.80
CA THR A 121 0.07 17.34 7.66
C THR A 121 -1.38 16.83 7.58
N PHE A 122 -1.82 16.35 6.41
CA PHE A 122 -3.21 15.92 6.19
C PHE A 122 -3.46 14.51 6.75
N THR A 123 -2.54 13.58 6.50
CA THR A 123 -2.62 12.21 7.03
C THR A 123 -2.53 12.19 8.56
N THR A 124 -1.71 13.03 9.20
CA THR A 124 -1.65 13.10 10.67
C THR A 124 -3.02 13.41 11.31
N ARG A 125 -3.83 14.25 10.64
CA ARG A 125 -5.17 14.61 11.10
C ARG A 125 -6.21 13.49 10.92
N PHE A 126 -6.05 12.63 9.92
CA PHE A 126 -6.97 11.51 9.65
C PHE A 126 -6.50 10.17 10.23
N GLY A 127 -5.20 9.88 10.26
CA GLY A 127 -4.61 8.69 10.89
C GLY A 127 -4.88 8.60 12.39
N THR A 128 -5.06 9.73 13.08
CA THR A 128 -5.49 9.75 14.49
C THR A 128 -6.92 9.22 14.70
N LEU A 129 -7.75 9.18 13.65
CA LEU A 129 -9.10 8.59 13.70
C LEU A 129 -9.11 7.08 13.41
N ILE A 130 -8.10 6.56 12.70
CA ILE A 130 -8.02 5.12 12.34
C ILE A 130 -7.04 4.36 13.26
N ALA A 131 -6.13 5.06 13.94
CA ALA A 131 -5.12 4.49 14.84
C ALA A 131 -5.48 4.57 16.34
N LYS A 132 -6.76 4.57 16.71
CA LYS A 132 -7.16 4.09 18.03
C LYS A 132 -7.67 2.67 17.90
N PRO A 133 -6.81 1.64 18.05
CA PRO A 133 -7.31 0.30 18.31
C PRO A 133 -8.11 0.37 19.62
N THR A 134 -9.41 0.09 19.54
CA THR A 134 -10.35 0.06 20.67
C THR A 134 -10.06 -1.07 21.67
N TRP A 135 -8.85 -1.65 21.65
CA TRP A 135 -8.43 -2.81 22.44
C TRP A 135 -7.59 -2.48 23.69
N GLN A 136 -7.22 -1.22 23.94
CA GLN A 136 -6.50 -0.82 25.17
C GLN A 136 -7.38 -0.10 26.20
N ARG A 137 -8.57 -0.65 26.49
CA ARG A 137 -9.31 -0.30 27.71
C ARG A 137 -10.03 -1.50 28.28
N ARG A 138 -9.26 -2.48 28.77
CA ARG A 138 -9.60 -3.46 29.82
C ARG A 138 -8.44 -4.46 29.97
N ARG A 139 -7.36 -4.04 30.63
CA ARG A 139 -6.41 -4.93 31.34
C ARG A 139 -5.53 -4.06 32.24
N SER A 140 -6.17 -3.43 33.22
CA SER A 140 -5.51 -2.97 34.44
C SER A 140 -6.40 -3.44 35.59
N GLY A 141 -5.99 -4.57 36.17
CA GLY A 141 -6.68 -5.28 37.23
C GLY A 141 -6.18 -6.71 37.25
N PHE A 142 -5.53 -7.08 38.35
CA PHE A 142 -4.77 -8.31 38.63
C PHE A 142 -3.29 -8.25 38.29
N TYR A 143 -2.53 -7.61 39.18
CA TYR A 143 -1.51 -8.26 40.01
C TYR A 143 -1.10 -7.29 41.15
N CYS A 144 -1.59 -7.55 42.36
CA CYS A 144 -0.90 -7.22 43.61
C CYS A 144 -0.99 -8.49 44.46
N LEU A 145 0.13 -8.80 45.12
CA LEU A 145 0.29 -9.85 46.13
C LEU A 145 -0.81 -9.81 47.20
#